data_AF-A0A7V5N2G4-F1
#
_entry.id   AF-A0A7V5N2G4-F1
#
_cell.length_a   1.000
_cell.length_b   1.000
_cell.length_c   1.000
_cell.angle_alpha   90.00
_cell.angle_beta   90.00
_cell.angle_gamma   90.00
#
_symmetry.space_group_name_H-M   'P 1'
#
loop_
_entity.id
_entity.type
_entity.pdbx_description
1 polymer ?
#
loop_
_entity_poly.entity_id
_entity_poly.type
_entity_poly.pdbx_seq_one_letter_code
_entity_poly.pdbx_strand_id
1 'polypeptide(L)'
;QGFLPDAQHILLLGRGKGNWVRQILEDVRWELNRLIRSEFPSPARDVLLALTVGQSGGLDPQVREAFSTLGLSHVLAISGLHFGLVALCVYWVSRRVLSLIPGFILRYPLDKVAWMLAVPVLLAYGGVAGMTPSVQRSLIMVLAIAAALFLDRVRRLDHSVALAALAILVLNPSSLFELSFQLSFLAVLGILYGVPKAMAYLPKSDPWLGMRKAGALQLWWRRALVAALTTLSASLATMPLVVMRFHLVPFLGIPANLLGVPLMGWLILPTALAGGLLYLIWANGGMAVLWVAAWMADWAVRLLLWAASVGGVLYLPSPRPWEIGAFYAICAGLCCLGKARWVRWATLGLALTLPALWGYEWAVKLRDQTLRVHFMAVGNGNSVLVEGPGGESFLLDGGGNLEGRPDVGAMLVAPVLWEKRIMSLNRVVLSHPHPDHMGGIPFILRAFRITDGIWDNGHRPNEPRYLEFLKTARALGWQPRALCSGETWSMGSVRVEVLHPPCSGLSLKSK
;
A
#
# COMPACT_ATOMS: atom_id res chain seq x y z
N GLN A 1 -11.72 -1.04 -14.93
CA GLN A 1 -10.99 -1.71 -16.03
C GLN A 1 -11.76 -2.98 -16.36
N GLY A 2 -12.12 -3.19 -17.63
CA GLY A 2 -12.82 -4.39 -18.08
C GLY A 2 -11.82 -5.38 -18.70
N PHE A 3 -12.14 -6.66 -18.67
CA PHE A 3 -11.40 -7.72 -19.35
C PHE A 3 -12.14 -8.09 -20.64
N LEU A 4 -11.44 -8.08 -21.77
CA LEU A 4 -11.95 -8.59 -23.04
C LEU A 4 -11.30 -9.96 -23.28
N PRO A 5 -12.09 -11.05 -23.32
CA PRO A 5 -11.56 -12.40 -23.48
C PRO A 5 -10.98 -12.67 -24.87
N ASP A 6 -11.41 -11.91 -25.88
CA ASP A 6 -10.89 -12.01 -27.24
C ASP A 6 -10.87 -10.62 -27.92
N ALA A 7 -9.78 -10.33 -28.64
CA ALA A 7 -9.60 -9.14 -29.46
C ALA A 7 -10.59 -9.04 -30.63
N GLN A 8 -11.27 -10.13 -30.99
CA GLN A 8 -12.32 -10.15 -32.02
C GLN A 8 -13.50 -9.21 -31.71
N HIS A 9 -13.71 -8.85 -30.43
CA HIS A 9 -14.73 -7.88 -30.01
C HIS A 9 -14.26 -6.42 -30.09
N ILE A 10 -13.01 -6.17 -30.49
CA ILE A 10 -12.46 -4.83 -30.65
C ILE A 10 -12.76 -4.35 -32.07
N LEU A 11 -13.84 -3.56 -32.21
CA LEU A 11 -14.13 -2.88 -33.46
C LEU A 11 -13.28 -1.60 -33.57
N LEU A 12 -12.36 -1.55 -34.54
CA LEU A 12 -11.60 -0.34 -34.82
C LEU A 12 -12.49 0.72 -35.48
N LEU A 13 -12.97 1.69 -34.69
CA LEU A 13 -13.86 2.77 -35.17
C LEU A 13 -13.18 3.75 -36.15
N GLY A 14 -11.85 3.81 -36.15
CA GLY A 14 -11.07 4.62 -37.11
C GLY A 14 -9.61 4.79 -36.69
N ARG A 15 -8.71 4.99 -37.66
CA ARG A 15 -7.30 5.34 -37.44
C ARG A 15 -7.13 6.85 -37.56
N GLY A 16 -6.33 7.47 -36.68
CA GLY A 16 -5.99 8.91 -36.76
C GLY A 16 -7.14 9.89 -36.49
N LYS A 17 -8.30 9.42 -36.03
CA LYS A 17 -9.46 10.27 -35.66
C LYS A 17 -9.50 10.66 -34.18
N GLY A 18 -8.48 10.28 -33.41
CA GLY A 18 -8.36 10.63 -31.99
C GLY A 18 -7.86 12.06 -31.79
N ASN A 19 -7.88 12.54 -30.54
CA ASN A 19 -7.24 13.81 -30.19
C ASN A 19 -5.72 13.69 -30.43
N TRP A 20 -5.19 14.49 -31.36
CA TRP A 20 -3.78 14.45 -31.78
C TRP A 20 -2.80 14.64 -30.62
N VAL A 21 -3.12 15.49 -29.63
CA VAL A 21 -2.28 15.68 -28.43
C VAL A 21 -2.21 14.40 -27.61
N ARG A 22 -3.37 13.75 -27.44
CA ARG A 22 -3.44 12.47 -26.71
C ARG A 22 -2.69 11.37 -27.46
N GLN A 23 -2.75 11.37 -28.79
CA GLN A 23 -2.00 10.43 -29.61
C GLN A 23 -0.49 10.61 -29.43
N ILE A 24 0.04 11.84 -29.51
CA ILE A 24 1.46 12.11 -29.25
C ILE A 24 1.88 11.62 -27.86
N LEU A 25 1.07 11.89 -26.83
CA LEU A 25 1.38 11.47 -25.46
C LEU A 25 1.40 9.93 -25.33
N GLU A 26 0.45 9.23 -25.97
CA GLU A 26 0.43 7.76 -25.98
C GLU A 26 1.57 7.18 -26.82
N ASP A 27 1.97 7.82 -27.92
CA ASP A 27 3.10 7.39 -28.75
C ASP A 27 4.42 7.50 -27.97
N VAL A 28 4.64 8.63 -27.28
CA VAL A 28 5.80 8.82 -26.37
C VAL A 28 5.77 7.78 -25.25
N ARG A 29 4.60 7.55 -24.67
CA ARG A 29 4.41 6.56 -23.62
C ARG A 29 4.75 5.14 -24.11
N TRP A 30 4.30 4.78 -25.31
CA TRP A 30 4.54 3.49 -25.92
C TRP A 30 6.01 3.29 -26.24
N GLU A 31 6.67 4.32 -26.78
CA GLU A 31 8.10 4.29 -27.08
C GLU A 31 8.95 4.11 -25.82
N LEU A 32 8.68 4.90 -24.76
CA LEU A 32 9.36 4.74 -23.46
C LEU A 32 9.15 3.35 -22.88
N ASN A 33 7.93 2.80 -23.01
CA ASN A 33 7.62 1.46 -22.53
C ASN A 33 8.40 0.40 -23.29
N ARG A 34 8.44 0.50 -24.62
CA ARG A 34 9.20 -0.40 -25.49
C ARG A 34 10.68 -0.36 -25.15
N LEU A 35 11.27 0.84 -25.07
CA LEU A 35 12.67 1.07 -24.74
C LEU A 35 13.02 0.45 -23.39
N ILE A 36 12.25 0.76 -22.34
CA ILE A 36 12.54 0.26 -21.00
C ILE A 36 12.41 -1.27 -20.95
N ARG A 37 11.45 -1.86 -21.67
CA ARG A 37 11.25 -3.31 -21.71
C ARG A 37 12.33 -4.07 -22.47
N SER A 38 12.87 -3.52 -23.54
CA SER A 38 13.89 -4.20 -24.34
C SER A 38 15.27 -4.11 -23.71
N GLU A 39 15.58 -3.00 -23.04
CA GLU A 39 16.94 -2.71 -22.58
C GLU A 39 17.22 -3.14 -21.13
N PHE A 40 16.20 -3.13 -20.26
CA PHE A 40 16.42 -3.36 -18.83
C PHE A 40 15.80 -4.68 -18.32
N PRO A 41 16.51 -5.43 -17.46
CA PRO A 41 15.97 -6.61 -16.82
C PRO A 41 15.01 -6.26 -15.66
N SER A 42 14.13 -7.20 -15.31
CA SER A 42 13.40 -7.16 -14.04
C SER A 42 14.37 -7.43 -12.88
N PRO A 43 14.26 -6.74 -11.72
CA PRO A 43 13.16 -5.89 -11.27
C PRO A 43 13.29 -4.39 -11.60
N ALA A 44 14.47 -3.92 -12.03
CA ALA A 44 14.73 -2.50 -12.31
C ALA A 44 13.78 -1.93 -13.37
N ARG A 45 13.58 -2.67 -14.48
CA ARG A 45 12.62 -2.36 -15.54
C ARG A 45 11.24 -2.01 -14.99
N ASP A 46 10.72 -2.85 -14.09
CA ASP A 46 9.34 -2.76 -13.64
C ASP A 46 9.14 -1.54 -12.71
N VAL A 47 10.17 -1.19 -11.93
CA VAL A 47 10.18 0.05 -11.13
C VAL A 47 10.25 1.29 -12.05
N LEU A 48 11.11 1.28 -13.07
CA LEU A 48 11.20 2.40 -14.01
C LEU A 48 9.87 2.61 -14.75
N LEU A 49 9.23 1.54 -15.25
CA LEU A 49 7.92 1.62 -15.89
C LEU A 49 6.83 2.12 -14.92
N ALA A 50 6.87 1.69 -13.66
CA ALA A 50 5.92 2.13 -12.65
C ALA A 50 6.06 3.64 -12.35
N LEU A 51 7.30 4.13 -12.21
CA LEU A 51 7.57 5.52 -11.86
C LEU A 51 7.40 6.49 -13.03
N THR A 52 7.74 6.09 -14.26
CA THR A 52 7.72 7.01 -15.43
C THR A 52 6.41 6.94 -16.21
N VAL A 53 5.90 5.74 -16.47
CA VAL A 53 4.78 5.46 -17.38
C VAL A 53 3.50 5.02 -16.63
N GLY A 54 3.61 4.87 -15.31
CA GLY A 54 2.49 4.48 -14.44
C GLY A 54 2.09 3.01 -14.57
N GLN A 55 2.96 2.16 -15.10
CA GLN A 55 2.69 0.74 -15.32
C GLN A 55 3.36 -0.15 -14.28
N SER A 56 2.63 -0.54 -13.24
CA SER A 56 3.09 -1.44 -12.18
C SER A 56 2.67 -2.91 -12.36
N GLY A 57 1.92 -3.23 -13.42
CA GLY A 57 1.37 -4.58 -13.64
C GLY A 57 2.40 -5.67 -13.93
N GLY A 58 3.62 -5.30 -14.32
CA GLY A 58 4.72 -6.25 -14.59
C GLY A 58 5.58 -6.63 -13.39
N LEU A 59 5.34 -6.04 -12.22
CA LEU A 59 6.14 -6.29 -11.02
C LEU A 59 5.97 -7.74 -10.54
N ASP A 60 7.09 -8.40 -10.25
CA ASP A 60 7.08 -9.69 -9.55
C ASP A 60 6.29 -9.57 -8.24
N PRO A 61 5.36 -10.50 -7.94
CA PRO A 61 4.61 -10.45 -6.70
C PRO A 61 5.42 -10.48 -5.42
N GLN A 62 6.63 -11.05 -5.41
CA GLN A 62 7.51 -10.93 -4.25
C GLN A 62 7.91 -9.47 -3.99
N VAL A 63 8.22 -8.72 -5.06
CA VAL A 63 8.51 -7.29 -4.97
C VAL A 63 7.26 -6.54 -4.53
N ARG A 64 6.10 -6.84 -5.13
CA ARG A 64 4.84 -6.17 -4.76
C ARG A 64 4.46 -6.42 -3.30
N GLU A 65 4.65 -7.64 -2.81
CA GLU A 65 4.43 -8.02 -1.41
C GLU A 65 5.38 -7.24 -0.50
N ALA A 66 6.68 -7.18 -0.83
CA ALA A 66 7.67 -6.43 -0.05
C ALA A 66 7.32 -4.93 0.07
N PHE A 67 6.86 -4.28 -1.00
CA PHE A 67 6.40 -2.89 -0.91
C PHE A 67 5.14 -2.77 -0.04
N SER A 68 4.24 -3.77 -0.07
CA SER A 68 3.05 -3.78 0.77
C SER A 68 3.38 -3.96 2.25
N THR A 69 4.24 -4.91 2.60
CA THR A 69 4.64 -5.19 3.99
C THR A 69 5.47 -4.05 4.59
N LEU A 70 6.18 -3.28 3.76
CA LEU A 70 6.91 -2.08 4.17
C LEU A 70 6.07 -0.79 4.10
N GLY A 71 4.80 -0.84 3.71
CA GLY A 71 3.94 0.35 3.61
C GLY A 71 4.32 1.31 2.48
N LEU A 72 5.07 0.85 1.49
CA LEU A 72 5.53 1.61 0.33
C LEU A 72 4.69 1.37 -0.93
N SER A 73 3.54 0.67 -0.85
CA SER A 73 2.65 0.45 -2.00
C SER A 73 2.25 1.73 -2.73
N HIS A 74 2.17 2.86 -2.01
CA HIS A 74 1.87 4.17 -2.58
C HIS A 74 3.02 4.74 -3.43
N VAL A 75 4.23 4.21 -3.34
CA VAL A 75 5.39 4.60 -4.14
C VAL A 75 5.38 3.91 -5.51
N LEU A 76 4.86 2.68 -5.59
CA LEU A 76 4.72 1.92 -6.85
C LEU A 76 3.63 2.48 -7.78
N ALA A 77 2.75 3.32 -7.25
CA ALA A 77 1.83 4.12 -8.06
C ALA A 77 2.36 5.55 -8.15
N ILE A 78 2.18 6.21 -9.30
CA ILE A 78 2.51 7.62 -9.43
C ILE A 78 1.61 8.41 -8.45
N SER A 79 2.22 8.83 -7.36
CA SER A 79 1.58 9.48 -6.21
C SER A 79 1.70 11.00 -6.27
N GLY A 80 0.92 11.68 -5.42
CA GLY A 80 1.02 13.13 -5.25
C GLY A 80 2.39 13.62 -4.84
N LEU A 81 3.17 12.79 -4.14
CA LEU A 81 4.55 13.12 -3.80
C LEU A 81 5.45 13.18 -5.04
N HIS A 82 5.33 12.21 -5.95
CA HIS A 82 6.09 12.23 -7.22
C HIS A 82 5.71 13.44 -8.06
N PHE A 83 4.41 13.76 -8.13
CA PHE A 83 3.92 14.93 -8.86
C PHE A 83 4.40 16.26 -8.24
N GLY A 84 4.31 16.39 -6.92
CA GLY A 84 4.82 17.54 -6.19
C GLY A 84 6.33 17.68 -6.32
N LEU A 85 7.07 16.57 -6.36
CA LEU A 85 8.50 16.56 -6.58
C LEU A 85 8.87 17.04 -7.98
N VAL A 86 8.24 16.50 -9.02
CA VAL A 86 8.45 16.96 -10.40
C VAL A 86 8.13 18.45 -10.50
N ALA A 87 7.04 18.90 -9.86
CA ALA A 87 6.67 20.32 -9.82
C ALA A 87 7.78 21.17 -9.17
N LEU A 88 8.31 20.74 -8.02
CA LEU A 88 9.40 21.43 -7.32
C LEU A 88 10.71 21.43 -8.12
N CYS A 89 11.06 20.32 -8.76
CA CYS A 89 12.25 20.23 -9.61
C CYS A 89 12.15 21.19 -10.79
N VAL A 90 11.04 21.16 -11.53
CA VAL A 90 10.83 22.05 -12.69
C VAL A 90 10.78 23.51 -12.23
N TYR A 91 10.08 23.81 -11.15
CA TYR A 91 10.06 25.15 -10.56
C TYR A 91 11.46 25.63 -10.19
N TRP A 92 12.26 24.81 -9.48
CA TRP A 92 13.59 25.18 -9.01
C TRP A 92 14.56 25.38 -10.17
N VAL A 93 14.59 24.47 -11.14
CA VAL A 93 15.42 24.58 -12.35
C VAL A 93 15.02 25.83 -13.15
N SER A 94 13.73 26.02 -13.41
CA SER A 94 13.23 27.17 -14.17
C SER A 94 13.60 28.47 -13.47
N ARG A 95 13.35 28.57 -12.16
CA ARG A 95 13.69 29.75 -11.36
C ARG A 95 15.20 29.99 -11.34
N ARG A 96 16.02 28.95 -11.22
CA ARG A 96 17.48 29.07 -11.21
C ARG A 96 17.99 29.58 -12.56
N VAL A 97 17.55 29.00 -13.67
CA VAL A 97 17.92 29.43 -15.03
C VAL A 97 17.48 30.89 -15.27
N LEU A 98 16.24 31.23 -14.95
CA LEU A 98 15.72 32.60 -15.10
C LEU A 98 16.47 33.59 -14.21
N SER A 99 16.91 33.18 -13.01
CA SER A 99 17.72 34.03 -12.12
C SER A 99 19.14 34.31 -12.63
N LEU A 100 19.64 33.54 -13.61
CA LEU A 100 20.92 33.84 -14.25
C LEU A 100 20.81 34.98 -15.27
N ILE A 101 19.59 35.39 -15.62
CA ILE A 101 19.32 36.43 -16.61
C ILE A 101 18.85 37.70 -15.87
N PRO A 102 19.70 38.74 -15.72
CA PRO A 102 19.38 39.93 -14.91
C PRO A 102 18.10 40.65 -15.33
N GLY A 103 17.78 40.64 -16.63
CA GLY A 103 16.56 41.28 -17.16
C GLY A 103 15.26 40.62 -16.69
N PHE A 104 15.27 39.32 -16.37
CA PHE A 104 14.06 38.63 -15.88
C PHE A 104 13.80 38.90 -14.40
N ILE A 105 14.86 38.97 -13.58
CA ILE A 105 14.75 39.29 -12.15
C ILE A 105 14.09 40.65 -11.93
N LEU A 106 14.45 41.64 -12.77
CA LEU A 106 14.02 43.03 -12.59
C LEU A 106 12.64 43.34 -13.20
N ARG A 107 12.13 42.51 -14.13
CA ARG A 107 10.90 42.79 -14.88
C ARG A 107 9.71 41.91 -14.54
N TYR A 108 9.93 40.69 -14.07
CA TYR A 108 8.87 39.71 -13.89
C TYR A 108 8.90 39.05 -12.50
N PRO A 109 7.72 38.71 -11.93
CA PRO A 109 7.65 37.87 -10.76
C PRO A 109 8.11 36.45 -11.12
N LEU A 110 9.38 36.14 -10.83
CA LEU A 110 10.03 34.87 -11.21
C LEU A 110 9.24 33.64 -10.78
N ASP A 111 8.60 33.70 -9.62
CA ASP A 111 7.84 32.56 -9.10
C ASP A 111 6.60 32.27 -9.96
N LYS A 112 5.89 33.31 -10.44
CA LYS A 112 4.75 33.15 -11.35
C LYS A 112 5.20 32.62 -12.72
N VAL A 113 6.33 33.10 -13.23
CA VAL A 113 6.91 32.61 -14.50
C VAL A 113 7.37 31.16 -14.38
N ALA A 114 8.02 30.79 -13.27
CA ALA A 114 8.45 29.43 -13.03
C ALA A 114 7.27 28.45 -12.94
N TRP A 115 6.17 28.84 -12.29
CA TRP A 115 4.94 28.04 -12.27
C TRP A 115 4.24 27.97 -13.63
N MET A 116 4.29 29.04 -14.42
CA MET A 116 3.78 29.05 -15.80
C MET A 116 4.55 28.07 -16.70
N LEU A 117 5.83 27.82 -16.42
CA LEU A 117 6.63 26.78 -17.08
C LEU A 117 6.39 25.38 -16.49
N ALA A 118 6.19 25.28 -15.17
CA ALA A 118 5.98 24.00 -14.50
C ALA A 118 4.65 23.33 -14.87
N VAL A 119 3.56 24.10 -14.98
CA VAL A 119 2.22 23.56 -15.25
C VAL A 119 2.15 22.77 -16.58
N PRO A 120 2.62 23.29 -17.73
CA PRO A 120 2.65 22.52 -18.99
C PRO A 120 3.46 21.23 -18.89
N VAL A 121 4.61 21.25 -18.21
CA VAL A 121 5.45 20.06 -18.02
C VAL A 121 4.73 19.01 -17.18
N LEU A 122 4.01 19.42 -16.13
CA LEU A 122 3.23 18.52 -15.29
C LEU A 122 2.02 17.94 -16.03
N LEU A 123 1.36 18.72 -16.89
CA LEU A 123 0.29 18.25 -17.76
C LEU A 123 0.81 17.20 -18.74
N ALA A 124 1.96 17.46 -19.38
CA ALA A 124 2.61 16.50 -20.27
C ALA A 124 3.01 15.22 -19.53
N TYR A 125 3.69 15.34 -18.38
CA TYR A 125 4.09 14.21 -17.55
C TYR A 125 2.89 13.37 -17.12
N GLY A 126 1.82 14.01 -16.64
CA GLY A 126 0.62 13.28 -16.26
C GLY A 126 -0.09 12.60 -17.43
N GLY A 127 -0.01 13.20 -18.62
CA GLY A 127 -0.47 12.61 -19.87
C GLY A 127 0.28 11.34 -20.22
N VAL A 128 1.63 11.40 -20.21
CA VAL A 128 2.51 10.23 -20.42
C VAL A 128 2.31 9.17 -19.34
N ALA A 129 2.08 9.56 -18.10
CA ALA A 129 1.73 8.67 -16.99
C ALA A 129 0.36 7.97 -17.14
N GLY A 130 -0.43 8.34 -18.16
CA GLY A 130 -1.71 7.71 -18.48
C GLY A 130 -2.90 8.22 -17.67
N MET A 131 -2.79 9.38 -17.01
CA MET A 131 -3.89 10.05 -16.30
C MET A 131 -4.68 9.12 -15.36
N THR A 132 -3.98 8.26 -14.62
CA THR A 132 -4.62 7.42 -13.59
C THR A 132 -5.32 8.30 -12.53
N PRO A 133 -6.32 7.79 -11.79
CA PRO A 133 -7.03 8.60 -10.79
C PRO A 133 -6.10 9.27 -9.77
N SER A 134 -5.01 8.60 -9.38
CA SER A 134 -3.96 9.17 -8.49
C SER A 134 -3.25 10.37 -9.15
N VAL A 135 -2.88 10.24 -10.42
CA VAL A 135 -2.23 11.30 -11.20
C VAL A 135 -3.16 12.49 -11.38
N GLN A 136 -4.43 12.26 -11.73
CA GLN A 136 -5.41 13.32 -11.91
C GLN A 136 -5.60 14.16 -10.65
N ARG A 137 -5.77 13.52 -9.48
CA ARG A 137 -5.93 14.25 -8.21
C ARG A 137 -4.68 15.05 -7.86
N SER A 138 -3.51 14.44 -8.04
CA SER A 138 -2.22 15.10 -7.79
C SER A 138 -2.03 16.33 -8.68
N LEU A 139 -2.38 16.21 -9.96
CA LEU A 139 -2.37 17.33 -10.90
C LEU A 139 -3.35 18.42 -10.47
N ILE A 140 -4.60 18.08 -10.12
CA ILE A 140 -5.60 19.05 -9.66
C ILE A 140 -5.12 19.77 -8.39
N MET A 141 -4.49 19.08 -7.45
CA MET A 141 -3.91 19.69 -6.25
C MET A 141 -2.79 20.68 -6.60
N VAL A 142 -1.88 20.31 -7.50
CA VAL A 142 -0.80 21.21 -7.93
C VAL A 142 -1.36 22.42 -8.70
N LEU A 143 -2.37 22.22 -9.55
CA LEU A 143 -3.05 23.31 -10.27
C LEU A 143 -3.78 24.26 -9.30
N ALA A 144 -4.43 23.73 -8.25
CA ALA A 144 -5.08 24.55 -7.24
C ALA A 144 -4.06 25.40 -6.46
N ILE A 145 -2.90 24.84 -6.12
CA ILE A 145 -1.79 25.56 -5.47
C ILE A 145 -1.22 26.62 -6.43
N ALA A 146 -0.99 26.27 -7.70
CA ALA A 146 -0.51 27.20 -8.72
C ALA A 146 -1.50 28.37 -8.92
N ALA A 147 -2.80 28.09 -8.99
CA ALA A 147 -3.83 29.11 -9.07
C ALA A 147 -3.83 30.03 -7.83
N ALA A 148 -3.70 29.46 -6.63
CA ALA A 148 -3.58 30.24 -5.40
C ALA A 148 -2.33 31.15 -5.40
N LEU A 149 -1.22 30.69 -5.99
CA LEU A 149 0.00 31.47 -6.19
C LEU A 149 -0.22 32.61 -7.19
N PHE A 150 -0.88 32.36 -8.32
CA PHE A 150 -1.18 33.42 -9.30
C PHE A 150 -2.08 34.52 -8.71
N LEU A 151 -3.01 34.12 -7.84
CA LEU A 151 -3.93 35.02 -7.13
C LEU A 151 -3.32 35.68 -5.87
N ASP A 152 -2.06 35.40 -5.55
CA ASP A 152 -1.37 35.89 -4.35
C ASP A 152 -2.10 35.55 -3.02
N ARG A 153 -2.82 34.42 -2.99
CA ARG A 153 -3.66 33.95 -1.86
C ARG A 153 -3.12 32.75 -1.08
N VAL A 154 -1.81 32.49 -1.14
CA VAL A 154 -1.17 31.27 -0.56
C VAL A 154 -1.02 31.31 0.97
N ARG A 155 -1.72 32.22 1.66
CA ARG A 155 -1.55 32.40 3.11
C ARG A 155 -1.92 31.16 3.93
N ARG A 156 -2.79 30.27 3.42
CA ARG A 156 -3.16 29.04 4.13
C ARG A 156 -3.30 27.83 3.20
N LEU A 157 -2.45 26.82 3.42
CA LEU A 157 -2.41 25.59 2.62
C LEU A 157 -3.66 24.73 2.79
N ASP A 158 -4.34 24.80 3.94
CA ASP A 158 -5.61 24.10 4.21
C ASP A 158 -6.71 24.52 3.22
N HIS A 159 -6.82 25.82 2.91
CA HIS A 159 -7.78 26.32 1.92
C HIS A 159 -7.47 25.82 0.52
N SER A 160 -6.19 25.66 0.16
CA SER A 160 -5.77 25.13 -1.14
C SER A 160 -6.11 23.64 -1.26
N VAL A 161 -5.91 22.87 -0.19
CA VAL A 161 -6.32 21.46 -0.11
C VAL A 161 -7.84 21.33 -0.18
N ALA A 162 -8.60 22.17 0.53
CA ALA A 162 -10.05 22.18 0.46
C ALA A 162 -10.58 22.55 -0.93
N LEU A 163 -9.97 23.54 -1.60
CA LEU A 163 -10.29 23.90 -2.98
C LEU A 163 -10.03 22.74 -3.94
N ALA A 164 -8.89 22.04 -3.79
CA ALA A 164 -8.58 20.87 -4.60
C ALA A 164 -9.60 19.73 -4.38
N ALA A 165 -9.96 19.46 -3.12
CA ALA A 165 -11.00 18.48 -2.79
C ALA A 165 -12.33 18.83 -3.45
N LEU A 166 -12.76 20.10 -3.33
CA LEU A 166 -13.99 20.59 -3.94
C LEU A 166 -13.96 20.46 -5.47
N ALA A 167 -12.87 20.86 -6.12
CA ALA A 167 -12.71 20.75 -7.57
C ALA A 167 -12.81 19.29 -8.04
N ILE A 168 -12.16 18.36 -7.34
CA ILE A 168 -12.25 16.92 -7.65
C ILE A 168 -13.68 16.41 -7.48
N LEU A 169 -14.36 16.77 -6.39
CA LEU A 169 -15.72 16.30 -6.10
C LEU A 169 -16.78 16.91 -7.03
N VAL A 170 -16.57 18.13 -7.52
CA VAL A 170 -17.44 18.74 -8.55
C VAL A 170 -17.31 17.99 -9.87
N LEU A 171 -16.08 17.59 -10.26
CA LEU A 171 -15.85 16.83 -11.49
C LEU A 171 -16.30 15.37 -11.36
N ASN A 172 -16.10 14.76 -10.20
CA ASN A 172 -16.50 13.39 -9.93
C ASN A 172 -16.89 13.19 -8.43
N PRO A 173 -18.19 13.27 -8.10
CA PRO A 173 -18.67 13.09 -6.74
C PRO A 173 -18.37 11.68 -6.17
N SER A 174 -18.29 10.65 -7.00
CA SER A 174 -18.04 9.28 -6.54
C SER A 174 -16.63 9.12 -5.96
N SER A 175 -15.70 10.03 -6.29
CA SER A 175 -14.33 9.99 -5.76
C SER A 175 -14.27 10.10 -4.24
N LEU A 176 -15.30 10.62 -3.56
CA LEU A 176 -15.38 10.65 -2.09
C LEU A 176 -15.30 9.25 -1.47
N PHE A 177 -15.85 8.25 -2.14
CA PHE A 177 -15.89 6.86 -1.68
C PHE A 177 -14.69 6.04 -2.15
N GLU A 178 -13.81 6.62 -2.98
CA GLU A 178 -12.58 5.96 -3.37
C GLU A 178 -11.56 6.03 -2.24
N LEU A 179 -11.06 4.86 -1.83
CA LEU A 179 -10.00 4.74 -0.83
C LEU A 179 -8.78 5.61 -1.15
N SER A 180 -8.43 5.71 -2.44
CA SER A 180 -7.26 6.46 -2.89
C SER A 180 -7.43 7.99 -2.74
N PHE A 181 -8.67 8.50 -2.76
CA PHE A 181 -8.99 9.89 -2.42
C PHE A 181 -8.87 10.08 -0.90
N GLN A 182 -9.55 9.23 -0.12
CA GLN A 182 -9.59 9.32 1.34
C GLN A 182 -8.19 9.30 1.96
N LEU A 183 -7.36 8.33 1.56
CA LEU A 183 -5.99 8.20 2.08
C LEU A 183 -5.10 9.40 1.71
N SER A 184 -5.25 9.96 0.50
CA SER A 184 -4.44 11.10 0.04
C SER A 184 -4.75 12.35 0.86
N PHE A 185 -6.03 12.68 1.04
CA PHE A 185 -6.43 13.87 1.78
C PHE A 185 -6.16 13.73 3.28
N LEU A 186 -6.40 12.56 3.87
CA LEU A 186 -6.05 12.29 5.27
C LEU A 186 -4.55 12.39 5.51
N ALA A 187 -3.71 11.86 4.61
CA ALA A 187 -2.26 11.99 4.73
C ALA A 187 -1.82 13.47 4.73
N VAL A 188 -2.34 14.28 3.81
CA VAL A 188 -1.99 15.71 3.71
C VAL A 188 -2.48 16.50 4.93
N LEU A 189 -3.71 16.26 5.41
CA LEU A 189 -4.22 16.88 6.63
C LEU A 189 -3.41 16.45 7.86
N GLY A 190 -3.07 15.16 7.95
CA GLY A 190 -2.19 14.60 8.97
C GLY A 190 -0.84 15.31 9.01
N ILE A 191 -0.19 15.50 7.86
CA ILE A 191 1.08 16.24 7.75
C ILE A 191 0.89 17.70 8.19
N LEU A 192 -0.13 18.37 7.64
CA LEU A 192 -0.35 19.81 7.85
C LEU A 192 -0.62 20.16 9.32
N TYR A 193 -1.39 19.33 10.03
CA TYR A 193 -1.72 19.58 11.44
C TYR A 193 -0.82 18.83 12.43
N GLY A 194 -0.35 17.65 12.06
CA GLY A 194 0.46 16.77 12.92
C GLY A 194 1.91 17.23 13.06
N VAL A 195 2.59 17.56 11.95
CA VAL A 195 4.02 17.91 11.99
C VAL A 195 4.30 19.16 12.84
N PRO A 196 3.59 20.29 12.69
CA PRO A 196 3.85 21.47 13.52
C PRO A 196 3.64 21.21 15.01
N LYS A 197 2.66 20.36 15.36
CA LYS A 197 2.36 19.99 16.74
C LYS A 197 3.41 19.03 17.31
N ALA A 198 3.82 18.02 16.55
CA ALA A 198 4.88 17.11 16.94
C ALA A 198 6.19 17.87 17.19
N MET A 199 6.54 18.82 16.31
CA MET A 199 7.70 19.70 16.49
C MET A 199 7.60 20.58 17.75
N ALA A 200 6.41 21.01 18.14
CA ALA A 200 6.21 21.83 19.34
C ALA A 200 6.42 21.05 20.66
N TYR A 201 6.32 19.72 20.63
CA TYR A 201 6.61 18.86 21.78
C TYR A 201 8.11 18.58 21.96
N LEU A 202 8.94 18.87 20.96
CA LEU A 202 10.39 18.69 21.08
C LEU A 202 11.00 19.76 22.01
N PRO A 203 11.98 19.41 22.87
CA PRO A 203 12.63 20.35 23.76
C PRO A 203 13.26 21.50 22.96
N LYS A 204 12.89 22.75 23.28
CA LYS A 204 13.51 23.95 22.67
C LYS A 204 15.00 24.09 23.01
N SER A 205 15.46 23.40 24.06
CA SER A 205 16.84 23.35 24.55
C SER A 205 17.70 22.29 23.86
N ASP A 206 17.13 21.49 22.95
CA ASP A 206 17.89 20.45 22.25
C ASP A 206 19.01 21.10 21.41
N PRO A 207 20.30 20.78 21.67
CA PRO A 207 21.44 21.31 20.92
C PRO A 207 21.27 21.14 19.42
N TRP A 208 20.53 20.11 18.98
CA TRP A 208 20.28 19.77 17.59
C TRP A 208 19.16 20.60 16.93
N LEU A 209 18.23 21.18 17.70
CA LEU A 209 17.20 22.13 17.21
C LEU A 209 17.61 23.60 17.36
N GLY A 210 18.64 23.89 18.16
CA GLY A 210 19.15 25.24 18.40
C GLY A 210 19.73 25.90 17.15
N MET A 211 19.09 26.97 16.66
CA MET A 211 19.61 27.82 15.59
C MET A 211 20.72 28.70 16.15
N ARG A 212 22.00 28.38 15.87
CA ARG A 212 23.04 29.44 15.80
C ARG A 212 24.31 29.10 15.04
N LYS A 213 24.80 27.85 15.04
CA LYS A 213 25.89 27.38 14.15
C LYS A 213 25.78 25.86 13.93
N ALA A 214 24.90 25.42 13.04
CA ALA A 214 24.71 24.00 12.79
C ALA A 214 25.81 23.48 11.85
N GLY A 215 26.64 22.55 12.32
CA GLY A 215 27.49 21.74 11.45
C GLY A 215 26.65 20.90 10.48
N ALA A 216 27.25 20.41 9.40
CA ALA A 216 26.53 19.64 8.38
C ALA A 216 25.72 18.47 8.98
N LEU A 217 26.29 17.77 9.98
CA LEU A 217 25.65 16.66 10.68
C LEU A 217 24.33 17.06 11.36
N GLN A 218 24.28 18.24 11.98
CA GLN A 218 23.09 18.74 12.67
C GLN A 218 21.97 19.10 11.68
N LEU A 219 22.33 19.64 10.51
CA LEU A 219 21.36 19.90 9.45
C LEU A 219 20.75 18.59 8.92
N TRP A 220 21.57 17.57 8.71
CA TRP A 220 21.11 16.24 8.27
C TRP A 220 20.18 15.59 9.29
N TRP A 221 20.54 15.64 10.59
CA TRP A 221 19.68 15.13 11.65
C TRP A 221 18.32 15.83 11.69
N ARG A 222 18.30 17.16 11.61
CA ARG A 222 17.05 17.93 11.58
C ARG A 222 16.18 17.58 10.38
N ARG A 223 16.78 17.35 9.20
CA ARG A 223 16.05 16.90 8.00
C ARG A 223 15.46 15.51 8.18
N ALA A 224 16.24 14.57 8.71
CA ALA A 224 15.78 13.22 9.02
C ALA A 224 14.64 13.22 10.03
N LEU A 225 14.72 14.05 11.07
CA LEU A 225 13.67 14.22 12.07
C LEU A 225 12.37 14.76 11.43
N VAL A 226 12.45 15.81 10.61
CA VAL A 226 11.27 16.35 9.91
C VAL A 226 10.66 15.32 8.97
N ALA A 227 11.48 14.56 8.24
CA ALA A 227 11.00 13.48 7.37
C ALA A 227 10.33 12.34 8.17
N ALA A 228 10.90 11.96 9.31
CA ALA A 228 10.32 10.97 10.21
C ALA A 228 8.98 11.44 10.79
N LEU A 229 8.88 12.69 11.26
CA LEU A 229 7.63 13.27 11.77
C LEU A 229 6.57 13.42 10.67
N THR A 230 6.98 13.76 9.45
CA THR A 230 6.09 13.82 8.27
C THR A 230 5.50 12.45 7.98
N THR A 231 6.36 11.43 7.92
CA THR A 231 5.95 10.04 7.71
C THR A 231 5.03 9.56 8.83
N LEU A 232 5.41 9.79 10.09
CA LEU A 232 4.59 9.42 11.25
C LEU A 232 3.22 10.10 11.22
N SER A 233 3.16 11.38 10.91
CA SER A 233 1.90 12.13 10.87
C SER A 233 0.98 11.65 9.74
N ALA A 234 1.54 11.36 8.56
CA ALA A 234 0.79 10.78 7.44
C ALA A 234 0.30 9.36 7.76
N SER A 235 1.17 8.51 8.32
CA SER A 235 0.85 7.15 8.70
C SER A 235 -0.24 7.11 9.77
N LEU A 236 -0.13 7.89 10.86
CA LEU A 236 -1.16 7.95 11.89
C LEU A 236 -2.51 8.44 11.33
N ALA A 237 -2.51 9.47 10.49
CA ALA A 237 -3.74 9.99 9.91
C ALA A 237 -4.45 8.98 8.98
N THR A 238 -3.69 8.11 8.31
CA THR A 238 -4.24 7.10 7.39
C THR A 238 -4.44 5.72 8.02
N MET A 239 -3.84 5.47 9.18
CA MET A 239 -3.75 4.14 9.80
C MET A 239 -5.12 3.46 9.98
N PRO A 240 -6.17 4.10 10.54
CA PRO A 240 -7.43 3.40 10.76
C PRO A 240 -8.07 2.88 9.47
N LEU A 241 -7.99 3.65 8.38
CA LEU A 241 -8.51 3.25 7.07
C LEU A 241 -7.64 2.17 6.42
N VAL A 242 -6.31 2.26 6.58
CA VAL A 242 -5.40 1.22 6.10
C VAL A 242 -5.66 -0.09 6.85
N VAL A 243 -5.83 -0.06 8.17
CA VAL A 243 -6.17 -1.25 8.96
C VAL A 243 -7.55 -1.78 8.60
N MET A 244 -8.55 -0.90 8.41
CA MET A 244 -9.90 -1.31 8.00
C MET A 244 -9.94 -2.03 6.65
N ARG A 245 -9.08 -1.63 5.70
CA ARG A 245 -9.10 -2.21 4.35
C ARG A 245 -8.10 -3.33 4.14
N PHE A 246 -6.91 -3.18 4.70
CA PHE A 246 -5.76 -4.07 4.45
C PHE A 246 -5.36 -4.86 5.69
N HIS A 247 -5.93 -4.59 6.86
CA HIS A 247 -5.74 -5.37 8.09
C HIS A 247 -4.29 -5.51 8.55
N LEU A 248 -3.43 -4.59 8.13
CA LEU A 248 -2.00 -4.66 8.39
C LEU A 248 -1.43 -3.31 8.81
N VAL A 249 -0.45 -3.36 9.70
CA VAL A 249 0.39 -2.24 10.12
C VAL A 249 1.85 -2.60 9.84
N PRO A 250 2.51 -1.90 8.89
CA PRO A 250 3.92 -2.10 8.57
C PRO A 250 4.82 -1.70 9.75
N PHE A 251 5.53 -2.66 10.38
CA PHE A 251 6.42 -2.34 11.50
C PHE A 251 7.60 -1.46 11.06
N LEU A 252 8.21 -1.82 9.92
CA LEU A 252 9.29 -1.05 9.31
C LEU A 252 8.78 0.08 8.41
N GLY A 253 7.50 0.45 8.48
CA GLY A 253 6.91 1.46 7.62
C GLY A 253 7.62 2.81 7.69
N ILE A 254 7.98 3.29 8.89
CA ILE A 254 8.64 4.59 9.04
C ILE A 254 10.09 4.56 8.50
N PRO A 255 10.97 3.62 8.92
CA PRO A 255 12.30 3.49 8.33
C PRO A 255 12.28 3.29 6.82
N ALA A 256 11.36 2.45 6.32
CA ALA A 256 11.23 2.17 4.89
C ALA A 256 10.82 3.42 4.11
N ASN A 257 9.92 4.26 4.63
CA ASN A 257 9.56 5.53 4.01
C ASN A 257 10.72 6.54 4.05
N LEU A 258 11.47 6.60 5.15
CA LEU A 258 12.61 7.52 5.29
C LEU A 258 13.71 7.24 4.27
N LEU A 259 13.88 5.98 3.84
CA LEU A 259 14.85 5.59 2.82
C LEU A 259 14.25 5.49 1.41
N GLY A 260 13.12 4.81 1.29
CA GLY A 260 12.47 4.48 0.03
C GLY A 260 11.90 5.70 -0.69
N VAL A 261 11.29 6.64 0.02
CA VAL A 261 10.70 7.84 -0.61
C VAL A 261 11.78 8.76 -1.21
N PRO A 262 12.89 9.09 -0.51
CA PRO A 262 13.98 9.83 -1.13
C PRO A 262 14.64 9.08 -2.29
N LEU A 263 14.84 7.77 -2.16
CA LEU A 263 15.51 6.96 -3.19
C LEU A 263 14.69 6.86 -4.47
N MET A 264 13.40 6.53 -4.36
CA MET A 264 12.51 6.40 -5.52
C MET A 264 12.10 7.77 -6.06
N GLY A 265 11.73 8.67 -5.16
CA GLY A 265 11.28 10.01 -5.48
C GLY A 265 12.42 10.90 -5.96
N TRP A 266 13.32 11.33 -5.07
CA TRP A 266 14.32 12.37 -5.36
C TRP A 266 15.47 11.95 -6.25
N LEU A 267 15.70 10.64 -6.37
CA LEU A 267 16.86 10.09 -7.03
C LEU A 267 16.47 9.36 -8.32
N ILE A 268 15.69 8.27 -8.23
CA ILE A 268 15.35 7.43 -9.39
C ILE A 268 14.40 8.13 -10.37
N LEU A 269 13.31 8.75 -9.89
CA LEU A 269 12.34 9.37 -10.81
C LEU A 269 12.95 10.52 -11.65
N PRO A 270 13.63 11.53 -11.07
CA PRO A 270 14.27 12.59 -11.84
C PRO A 270 15.34 12.07 -12.80
N THR A 271 16.15 11.09 -12.41
CA THR A 271 17.16 10.50 -13.31
C THR A 271 16.50 9.73 -14.46
N ALA A 272 15.44 8.97 -14.19
CA ALA A 272 14.68 8.26 -15.23
C ALA A 272 14.01 9.24 -16.21
N LEU A 273 13.37 10.30 -15.71
CA LEU A 273 12.75 11.33 -16.56
C LEU A 273 13.80 12.10 -17.36
N ALA A 274 14.92 12.47 -16.74
CA ALA A 274 16.03 13.14 -17.42
C ALA A 274 16.66 12.25 -18.50
N GLY A 275 16.86 10.97 -18.21
CA GLY A 275 17.38 10.00 -19.17
C GLY A 275 16.44 9.78 -20.35
N GLY A 276 15.13 9.67 -20.09
CA GLY A 276 14.11 9.57 -21.13
C GLY A 276 14.04 10.82 -22.02
N LEU A 277 14.08 12.02 -21.44
CA LEU A 277 14.12 13.27 -22.21
C LEU A 277 15.43 13.44 -23.00
N LEU A 278 16.56 13.09 -22.38
CA LEU A 278 17.86 13.17 -23.03
C LEU A 278 17.97 12.17 -24.18
N TYR A 279 17.35 11.00 -24.08
CA TYR A 279 17.33 10.00 -25.14
C TYR A 279 16.72 10.54 -26.44
N LEU A 280 15.71 11.42 -26.35
CA LEU A 280 15.09 12.05 -27.53
C LEU A 280 16.04 12.98 -28.30
N ILE A 281 17.08 13.51 -27.64
CA ILE A 281 18.03 14.46 -28.22
C ILE A 281 19.37 13.78 -28.52
N TRP A 282 19.82 12.92 -27.61
CA TRP A 282 21.09 12.20 -27.66
C TRP A 282 20.90 10.79 -27.10
N ALA A 283 20.61 9.84 -28.00
CA ALA A 283 20.25 8.47 -27.65
C ALA A 283 21.27 7.79 -26.71
N ASN A 284 22.57 7.86 -27.02
CA ASN A 284 23.61 7.23 -26.21
C ASN A 284 23.70 7.82 -24.79
N GLY A 285 23.60 9.15 -24.67
CA GLY A 285 23.64 9.83 -23.36
C GLY A 285 22.38 9.55 -22.54
N GLY A 286 21.21 9.61 -23.16
CA GLY A 286 19.95 9.25 -22.50
C GLY A 286 19.95 7.81 -22.00
N MET A 287 20.46 6.88 -22.82
CA MET A 287 20.61 5.48 -22.44
C MET A 287 21.54 5.30 -21.23
N ALA A 288 22.70 5.98 -21.23
CA ALA A 288 23.63 5.93 -20.09
C ALA A 288 22.97 6.41 -18.78
N VAL A 289 22.20 7.50 -18.83
CA VAL A 289 21.46 8.02 -17.67
C VAL A 289 20.36 7.06 -17.23
N LEU A 290 19.64 6.44 -18.17
CA LEU A 290 18.63 5.42 -17.85
C LEU A 290 19.25 4.17 -17.20
N TRP A 291 20.45 3.75 -17.62
CA TRP A 291 21.19 2.67 -16.96
C TRP A 291 21.57 3.02 -15.52
N VAL A 292 21.94 4.27 -15.25
CA VAL A 292 22.16 4.75 -13.87
C VAL A 292 20.87 4.64 -13.06
N ALA A 293 19.73 5.10 -13.61
CA ALA A 293 18.44 4.99 -12.94
C ALA A 293 18.03 3.52 -12.69
N ALA A 294 18.29 2.63 -13.66
CA ALA A 294 18.03 1.19 -13.55
C ALA A 294 18.89 0.54 -12.46
N TRP A 295 20.19 0.87 -12.42
CA TRP A 295 21.10 0.40 -11.38
C TRP A 295 20.63 0.83 -9.98
N MET A 296 20.24 2.09 -9.83
CA MET A 296 19.68 2.60 -8.57
C MET A 296 18.38 1.88 -8.18
N ALA A 297 17.50 1.61 -9.15
CA ALA A 297 16.27 0.88 -8.94
C ALA A 297 16.50 -0.57 -8.51
N ASP A 298 17.46 -1.27 -9.12
CA ASP A 298 17.82 -2.65 -8.74
C ASP A 298 18.31 -2.71 -7.29
N TRP A 299 19.22 -1.81 -6.92
CA TRP A 299 19.70 -1.69 -5.54
C TRP A 299 18.58 -1.37 -4.56
N ALA A 300 17.69 -0.45 -4.93
CA ALA A 300 16.54 -0.10 -4.12
C ALA A 300 15.63 -1.31 -3.87
N VAL A 301 15.32 -2.09 -4.90
CA VAL A 301 14.50 -3.30 -4.77
C VAL A 301 15.16 -4.34 -3.89
N ARG A 302 16.46 -4.60 -4.06
CA ARG A 302 17.21 -5.55 -3.21
C ARG A 302 17.19 -5.14 -1.75
N LEU A 303 17.41 -3.85 -1.46
CA LEU A 303 17.35 -3.31 -0.11
C LEU A 303 15.97 -3.48 0.51
N LEU A 304 14.91 -3.22 -0.27
CA LEU A 304 13.52 -3.38 0.19
C LEU A 304 13.14 -4.85 0.39
N LEU A 305 13.57 -5.76 -0.49
CA LEU A 305 13.37 -7.20 -0.28
C LEU A 305 14.06 -7.70 0.98
N TRP A 306 15.31 -7.26 1.21
CA TRP A 306 16.01 -7.56 2.45
C TRP A 306 15.28 -6.99 3.67
N ALA A 307 14.86 -5.72 3.63
CA ALA A 307 14.13 -5.08 4.71
C ALA A 307 12.78 -5.78 4.99
N ALA A 308 12.08 -6.22 3.94
CA ALA A 308 10.84 -6.99 4.07
C ALA A 308 11.07 -8.38 4.67
N SER A 309 12.21 -9.02 4.38
CA SER A 309 12.53 -10.35 4.94
C SER A 309 12.78 -10.33 6.45
N VAL A 310 13.26 -9.20 6.99
CA VAL A 310 13.45 -8.99 8.43
C VAL A 310 12.28 -8.23 9.07
N GLY A 311 11.45 -7.60 8.24
CA GLY A 311 10.34 -6.75 8.67
C GLY A 311 9.12 -7.57 9.04
N GLY A 312 8.71 -7.47 10.31
CA GLY A 312 7.42 -7.99 10.75
C GLY A 312 6.25 -7.13 10.24
N VAL A 313 5.13 -7.79 9.95
CA VAL A 313 3.83 -7.13 9.76
C VAL A 313 2.97 -7.44 10.97
N LEU A 314 2.36 -6.41 11.54
CA LEU A 314 1.34 -6.61 12.57
C LEU A 314 -0.02 -6.65 11.88
N TYR A 315 -0.65 -7.83 11.86
CA TYR A 315 -2.04 -7.94 11.45
C TYR A 315 -2.95 -7.45 12.58
N LEU A 316 -3.98 -6.69 12.22
CA LEU A 316 -4.98 -6.19 13.16
C LEU A 316 -6.39 -6.48 12.61
N PRO A 317 -7.35 -6.78 13.49
CA PRO A 317 -8.73 -6.99 13.07
C PRO A 317 -9.36 -5.70 12.55
N SER A 318 -10.48 -5.80 11.83
CA SER A 318 -11.15 -4.62 11.31
C SER A 318 -11.61 -3.71 12.46
N PRO A 319 -11.27 -2.42 12.42
CA PRO A 319 -11.68 -1.48 13.45
C PRO A 319 -13.15 -1.14 13.24
N ARG A 320 -13.90 -1.05 14.34
CA ARG A 320 -15.30 -0.59 14.31
C ARG A 320 -15.33 0.92 14.08
N PRO A 321 -16.42 1.48 13.51
CA PRO A 321 -16.53 2.93 13.27
C PRO A 321 -16.25 3.79 14.51
N TRP A 322 -16.68 3.32 15.69
CA TRP A 322 -16.43 4.02 16.95
C TRP A 322 -14.96 3.95 17.40
N GLU A 323 -14.22 2.88 17.09
CA GLU A 323 -12.78 2.77 17.37
C GLU A 323 -11.99 3.72 16.49
N ILE A 324 -12.40 3.87 15.22
CA ILE A 324 -11.84 4.87 14.30
C ILE A 324 -12.06 6.28 14.87
N GLY A 325 -13.29 6.57 15.31
CA GLY A 325 -13.62 7.85 15.95
C GLY A 325 -12.80 8.11 17.22
N ALA A 326 -12.68 7.09 18.09
CA ALA A 326 -11.88 7.16 19.30
C ALA A 326 -10.39 7.39 18.99
N PHE A 327 -9.85 6.70 17.99
CA PHE A 327 -8.47 6.89 17.54
C PHE A 327 -8.20 8.32 17.10
N TYR A 328 -9.05 8.90 16.24
CA TYR A 328 -8.89 10.29 15.81
C TYR A 328 -9.09 11.29 16.96
N ALA A 329 -10.00 11.01 17.90
CA ALA A 329 -10.16 11.81 19.11
C ALA A 329 -8.90 11.78 19.99
N ILE A 330 -8.24 10.62 20.11
CA ILE A 330 -6.93 10.51 20.77
C ILE A 330 -5.89 11.35 20.05
N CYS A 331 -5.75 11.24 18.72
CA CYS A 331 -4.81 12.05 17.94
C CYS A 331 -5.05 13.56 18.11
N ALA A 332 -6.32 14.00 18.08
CA ALA A 332 -6.69 15.40 18.30
C ALA A 332 -6.39 15.86 19.74
N GLY A 333 -6.66 15.00 20.73
CA GLY A 333 -6.33 15.22 22.13
C GLY A 333 -4.82 15.35 22.36
N LEU A 334 -4.02 14.46 21.73
CA LEU A 334 -2.56 14.52 21.72
C LEU A 334 -2.05 15.84 21.14
N CYS A 335 -2.67 16.39 20.10
CA CYS A 335 -2.31 17.71 19.54
C CYS A 335 -2.70 18.90 20.44
N CYS A 336 -3.52 18.67 21.47
CA CYS A 336 -4.11 19.68 22.34
C CYS A 336 -3.73 19.52 23.82
N LEU A 337 -2.81 18.62 24.19
CA LEU A 337 -2.43 18.33 25.59
C LEU A 337 -2.01 19.57 26.40
N GLY A 338 -1.44 20.59 25.74
CA GLY A 338 -0.99 21.82 26.38
C GLY A 338 -2.07 22.88 26.60
N LYS A 339 -3.31 22.66 26.13
CA LYS A 339 -4.39 23.68 26.21
C LYS A 339 -5.20 23.60 27.49
N ALA A 340 -5.48 22.40 28.01
CA ALA A 340 -6.26 22.22 29.24
C ALA A 340 -5.99 20.86 29.90
N ARG A 341 -6.02 20.82 31.24
CA ARG A 341 -5.80 19.59 32.02
C ARG A 341 -6.84 18.49 31.75
N TRP A 342 -8.09 18.86 31.50
CA TRP A 342 -9.16 17.89 31.19
C TRP A 342 -8.91 17.14 29.88
N VAL A 343 -8.28 17.78 28.88
CA VAL A 343 -7.94 17.13 27.59
C VAL A 343 -6.96 16.00 27.80
N ARG A 344 -5.97 16.18 28.68
CA ARG A 344 -5.00 15.12 29.03
C ARG A 344 -5.70 13.91 29.65
N TRP A 345 -6.57 14.13 30.64
CA TRP A 345 -7.29 13.05 31.31
C TRP A 345 -8.32 12.39 30.39
N ALA A 346 -9.01 13.15 29.54
CA ALA A 346 -9.92 12.60 28.54
C ALA A 346 -9.18 11.74 27.50
N THR A 347 -8.02 12.20 27.02
CA THR A 347 -7.18 11.45 26.08
C THR A 347 -6.65 10.16 26.70
N LEU A 348 -6.16 10.22 27.94
CA LEU A 348 -5.70 9.05 28.68
C LEU A 348 -6.84 8.07 28.97
N GLY A 349 -7.99 8.56 29.42
CA GLY A 349 -9.18 7.75 29.66
C GLY A 349 -9.60 7.01 28.38
N LEU A 350 -9.72 7.73 27.26
CA LEU A 350 -10.08 7.13 25.98
C LEU A 350 -9.06 6.09 25.51
N ALA A 351 -7.76 6.38 25.65
CA ALA A 351 -6.69 5.45 25.30
C ALA A 351 -6.72 4.16 26.14
N LEU A 352 -7.12 4.23 27.42
CA LEU A 352 -7.24 3.07 28.30
C LEU A 352 -8.55 2.28 28.09
N THR A 353 -9.64 2.95 27.66
CA THR A 353 -10.92 2.28 27.39
C THR A 353 -10.87 1.33 26.19
N LEU A 354 -10.07 1.64 25.16
CA LEU A 354 -9.99 0.82 23.95
C LEU A 354 -9.50 -0.62 24.23
N PRO A 355 -8.34 -0.83 24.91
CA PRO A 355 -7.92 -2.17 25.32
C PRO A 355 -8.91 -2.87 26.24
N ALA A 356 -9.57 -2.12 27.14
CA ALA A 356 -10.56 -2.69 28.06
C ALA A 356 -11.79 -3.23 27.31
N LEU A 357 -12.28 -2.51 26.29
CA LEU A 357 -13.39 -2.95 25.44
C LEU A 357 -13.01 -4.16 24.58
N TRP A 358 -11.77 -4.20 24.05
CA TRP A 358 -11.27 -5.40 23.38
C TRP A 358 -11.21 -6.61 24.32
N GLY A 359 -10.72 -6.42 25.55
CA GLY A 359 -10.70 -7.47 26.57
C GLY A 359 -12.11 -7.96 26.92
N TYR A 360 -13.08 -7.05 27.01
CA TYR A 360 -14.48 -7.38 27.24
C TYR A 360 -15.08 -8.17 26.07
N GLU A 361 -14.90 -7.74 24.82
CA GLU A 361 -15.38 -8.47 23.64
C GLU A 361 -14.78 -9.88 23.55
N TRP A 362 -13.48 -10.00 23.82
CA TRP A 362 -12.81 -11.29 23.87
C TRP A 362 -13.40 -12.21 24.96
N ALA A 363 -13.65 -11.67 26.16
CA ALA A 363 -14.29 -12.41 27.24
C ALA A 363 -15.73 -12.84 26.92
N VAL A 364 -16.50 -11.99 26.21
CA VAL A 364 -17.84 -12.34 25.72
C VAL A 364 -17.76 -13.47 24.69
N LYS A 365 -16.81 -13.41 23.75
CA LYS A 365 -16.63 -14.46 22.74
C LYS A 365 -16.29 -15.81 23.37
N LEU A 366 -15.47 -15.84 24.41
CA LEU A 366 -15.16 -17.05 25.17
C LEU A 366 -16.38 -17.64 25.91
N ARG A 367 -17.39 -16.82 26.22
CA ARG A 367 -18.63 -17.29 26.86
C ARG A 367 -19.71 -17.70 25.86
N ASP A 368 -19.54 -17.38 24.58
CA ASP A 368 -20.47 -17.73 23.52
C ASP A 368 -20.58 -19.26 23.40
N GLN A 369 -21.81 -19.76 23.44
CA GLN A 369 -22.12 -21.20 23.34
C GLN A 369 -22.76 -21.57 22.00
N THR A 370 -22.76 -20.63 21.04
CA THR A 370 -23.39 -20.85 19.75
C THR A 370 -22.40 -21.46 18.76
N LEU A 371 -22.85 -22.47 18.02
CA LEU A 371 -22.16 -22.96 16.83
C LEU A 371 -22.54 -22.07 15.65
N ARG A 372 -21.53 -21.54 14.94
CA ARG A 372 -21.71 -20.81 13.69
C ARG A 372 -20.85 -21.42 12.60
N VAL A 373 -21.46 -21.62 11.43
CA VAL A 373 -20.80 -22.14 10.25
C VAL A 373 -20.91 -21.10 9.14
N HIS A 374 -19.78 -20.68 8.61
CA HIS A 374 -19.66 -19.60 7.64
C HIS A 374 -19.10 -20.14 6.33
N PHE A 375 -19.96 -20.24 5.31
CA PHE A 375 -19.56 -20.59 3.95
C PHE A 375 -19.07 -19.33 3.23
N MET A 376 -17.80 -19.29 2.86
CA MET A 376 -17.20 -18.12 2.23
C MET A 376 -17.28 -18.21 0.71
N ALA A 377 -17.66 -17.10 0.07
CA ALA A 377 -17.73 -17.00 -1.39
C ALA A 377 -16.31 -16.82 -1.98
N VAL A 378 -15.59 -17.93 -2.13
CA VAL A 378 -14.21 -17.97 -2.66
C VAL A 378 -14.13 -18.15 -4.18
N GLY A 379 -15.27 -18.24 -4.86
CA GLY A 379 -15.35 -18.52 -6.29
C GLY A 379 -15.27 -20.02 -6.56
N ASN A 380 -14.07 -20.53 -6.87
CA ASN A 380 -13.84 -21.96 -7.12
C ASN A 380 -13.40 -22.67 -5.84
N GLY A 381 -13.81 -23.94 -5.71
CA GLY A 381 -13.53 -24.78 -4.56
C GLY A 381 -14.38 -24.44 -3.33
N ASN A 382 -13.79 -24.58 -2.14
CA ASN A 382 -14.50 -24.40 -0.87
C ASN A 382 -13.67 -23.64 0.16
N SER A 383 -14.33 -22.91 1.06
CA SER A 383 -13.74 -22.39 2.28
C SER A 383 -14.82 -22.14 3.32
N VAL A 384 -14.71 -22.81 4.47
CA VAL A 384 -15.71 -22.80 5.53
C VAL A 384 -15.05 -22.51 6.86
N LEU A 385 -15.47 -21.43 7.52
CA LEU A 385 -15.09 -21.15 8.90
C LEU A 385 -16.14 -21.73 9.83
N VAL A 386 -15.70 -22.54 10.80
CA VAL A 386 -16.55 -23.06 11.87
C VAL A 386 -16.13 -22.43 13.19
N GLU A 387 -17.04 -21.70 13.82
CA GLU A 387 -16.88 -21.13 15.17
C GLU A 387 -17.75 -21.94 16.13
N GLY A 388 -17.13 -22.61 17.10
CA GLY A 388 -17.81 -23.40 18.11
C GLY A 388 -17.92 -22.68 19.46
N PRO A 389 -18.63 -23.31 20.42
CA PRO A 389 -18.72 -22.87 21.80
C PRO A 389 -17.33 -22.64 22.43
N GLY A 390 -17.21 -21.63 23.29
CA GLY A 390 -15.96 -21.34 23.98
C GLY A 390 -14.93 -20.58 23.14
N GLY A 391 -15.30 -20.12 21.95
CA GLY A 391 -14.41 -19.39 21.04
C GLY A 391 -13.46 -20.28 20.25
N GLU A 392 -13.61 -21.61 20.31
CA GLU A 392 -12.88 -22.52 19.43
C GLU A 392 -13.28 -22.29 17.96
N SER A 393 -12.32 -22.32 17.06
CA SER A 393 -12.60 -22.18 15.63
C SER A 393 -11.64 -22.96 14.75
N PHE A 394 -12.14 -23.46 13.62
CA PHE A 394 -11.31 -24.04 12.59
C PHE A 394 -11.73 -23.59 11.20
N LEU A 395 -10.76 -23.58 10.29
CA LEU A 395 -10.98 -23.32 8.88
C LEU A 395 -10.93 -24.64 8.11
N LEU A 396 -12.00 -24.97 7.38
CA LEU A 396 -12.05 -26.07 6.43
C LEU A 396 -11.87 -25.51 5.01
N ASP A 397 -10.76 -25.86 4.38
CA ASP A 397 -10.33 -25.36 3.07
C ASP A 397 -10.12 -23.84 2.99
N GLY A 398 -9.19 -23.41 2.15
CA GLY A 398 -8.82 -22.00 1.95
C GLY A 398 -9.29 -21.41 0.62
N GLY A 399 -10.05 -22.16 -0.18
CA GLY A 399 -10.33 -21.80 -1.57
C GLY A 399 -9.07 -21.80 -2.43
N GLY A 400 -9.18 -21.29 -3.65
CA GLY A 400 -8.04 -21.07 -4.53
C GLY A 400 -8.40 -21.09 -6.00
N ASN A 401 -7.39 -21.10 -6.86
CA ASN A 401 -7.57 -21.24 -8.29
C ASN A 401 -6.37 -21.94 -8.96
N LEU A 402 -6.57 -22.35 -10.21
CA LEU A 402 -5.56 -23.06 -11.00
C LEU A 402 -4.36 -22.19 -11.39
N GLU A 403 -4.40 -20.87 -11.23
CA GLU A 403 -3.28 -19.97 -11.54
C GLU A 403 -2.48 -19.56 -10.28
N GLY A 404 -3.01 -19.85 -9.08
CA GLY A 404 -2.45 -19.41 -7.80
C GLY A 404 -2.58 -17.90 -7.58
N ARG A 405 -3.23 -17.16 -8.49
CA ARG A 405 -3.36 -15.71 -8.47
C ARG A 405 -4.73 -15.27 -8.99
N PRO A 406 -5.35 -14.25 -8.39
CA PRO A 406 -4.97 -13.64 -7.11
C PRO A 406 -5.01 -14.63 -5.93
N ASP A 407 -4.26 -14.34 -4.87
CA ASP A 407 -4.24 -15.15 -3.64
C ASP A 407 -5.61 -15.04 -2.94
N VAL A 408 -6.39 -16.12 -2.99
CA VAL A 408 -7.73 -16.21 -2.42
C VAL A 408 -7.69 -16.11 -0.88
N GLY A 409 -6.65 -16.65 -0.26
CA GLY A 409 -6.46 -16.58 1.19
C GLY A 409 -6.29 -15.13 1.64
N ALA A 410 -5.44 -14.38 0.96
CA ALA A 410 -5.19 -12.97 1.25
C ALA A 410 -6.38 -12.05 0.89
N MET A 411 -7.06 -12.33 -0.22
CA MET A 411 -8.08 -11.42 -0.76
C MET A 411 -9.49 -11.67 -0.24
N LEU A 412 -9.84 -12.90 0.12
CA LEU A 412 -11.22 -13.29 0.46
C LEU A 412 -11.32 -13.92 1.85
N VAL A 413 -10.49 -14.91 2.17
CA VAL A 413 -10.62 -15.64 3.44
C VAL A 413 -10.14 -14.81 4.63
N ALA A 414 -8.91 -14.29 4.59
CA ALA A 414 -8.34 -13.52 5.69
C ALA A 414 -9.15 -12.25 6.05
N PRO A 415 -9.64 -11.45 5.08
CA PRO A 415 -10.52 -10.32 5.39
C PRO A 415 -11.77 -10.71 6.19
N VAL A 416 -12.41 -11.85 5.86
CA VAL A 416 -13.57 -12.35 6.61
C VAL A 416 -13.18 -12.73 8.05
N LEU A 417 -12.03 -13.39 8.23
CA LEU A 417 -11.52 -13.73 9.56
C LEU A 417 -11.24 -12.46 10.39
N TRP A 418 -10.59 -11.46 9.82
CA TRP A 418 -10.28 -10.21 10.51
C TRP A 418 -11.51 -9.34 10.79
N GLU A 419 -12.51 -9.35 9.91
CA GLU A 419 -13.81 -8.68 10.13
C GLU A 419 -14.56 -9.32 11.30
N LYS A 420 -14.45 -10.64 11.44
CA LYS A 420 -14.91 -11.41 12.60
C LYS A 420 -14.01 -11.33 13.82
N ARG A 421 -12.94 -10.54 13.75
CA ARG A 421 -11.93 -10.35 14.81
C ARG A 421 -11.26 -11.66 15.27
N ILE A 422 -11.12 -12.61 14.34
CA ILE A 422 -10.38 -13.84 14.56
C ILE A 422 -8.92 -13.55 14.25
N MET A 423 -8.04 -13.76 15.24
CA MET A 423 -6.58 -13.58 15.09
C MET A 423 -5.81 -14.89 15.19
N SER A 424 -6.50 -15.95 15.62
CA SER A 424 -5.97 -17.29 15.78
C SER A 424 -7.05 -18.31 15.43
N LEU A 425 -6.64 -19.41 14.82
CA LEU A 425 -7.48 -20.57 14.58
C LEU A 425 -6.96 -21.71 15.43
N ASN A 426 -7.85 -22.55 15.95
CA ASN A 426 -7.41 -23.76 16.61
C ASN A 426 -6.80 -24.70 15.58
N ARG A 427 -7.51 -24.91 14.46
CA ARG A 427 -7.15 -25.89 13.44
C ARG A 427 -7.36 -25.32 12.04
N VAL A 428 -6.58 -25.83 11.10
CA VAL A 428 -6.86 -25.72 9.67
C VAL A 428 -7.00 -27.12 9.12
N VAL A 429 -8.14 -27.41 8.50
CA VAL A 429 -8.48 -28.72 7.94
C VAL A 429 -8.53 -28.58 6.42
N LEU A 430 -7.78 -29.43 5.71
CA LEU A 430 -7.77 -29.50 4.26
C LEU A 430 -8.49 -30.77 3.79
N SER A 431 -9.59 -30.63 3.08
CA SER A 431 -10.38 -31.75 2.58
C SER A 431 -9.62 -32.61 1.58
N HIS A 432 -8.88 -31.99 0.66
CA HIS A 432 -7.99 -32.64 -0.30
C HIS A 432 -7.02 -31.64 -0.95
N PRO A 433 -5.87 -32.09 -1.47
CA PRO A 433 -4.78 -31.20 -1.91
C PRO A 433 -4.97 -30.63 -3.33
N HIS A 434 -6.20 -30.30 -3.73
CA HIS A 434 -6.41 -29.60 -5.00
C HIS A 434 -6.19 -28.09 -4.86
N PRO A 435 -5.72 -27.40 -5.91
CA PRO A 435 -5.40 -25.98 -5.85
C PRO A 435 -6.55 -25.06 -5.46
N ASP A 436 -7.80 -25.44 -5.75
CA ASP A 436 -9.01 -24.69 -5.42
C ASP A 436 -9.49 -24.90 -3.96
N HIS A 437 -8.86 -25.79 -3.20
CA HIS A 437 -9.11 -25.97 -1.76
C HIS A 437 -7.92 -25.57 -0.90
N MET A 438 -6.71 -25.88 -1.37
CA MET A 438 -5.46 -25.62 -0.65
C MET A 438 -4.91 -24.20 -0.88
N GLY A 439 -5.24 -23.58 -2.02
CA GLY A 439 -4.55 -22.40 -2.55
C GLY A 439 -4.49 -21.22 -1.58
N GLY A 440 -5.54 -20.96 -0.80
CA GLY A 440 -5.54 -19.87 0.18
C GLY A 440 -4.87 -20.18 1.52
N ILE A 441 -4.65 -21.45 1.85
CA ILE A 441 -4.12 -21.86 3.16
C ILE A 441 -2.71 -21.30 3.46
N PRO A 442 -1.74 -21.29 2.53
CA PRO A 442 -0.39 -20.76 2.79
C PRO A 442 -0.39 -19.31 3.31
N PHE A 443 -1.31 -18.45 2.86
CA PHE A 443 -1.45 -17.11 3.41
C PHE A 443 -1.99 -17.15 4.85
N ILE A 444 -3.03 -17.95 5.10
CA ILE A 444 -3.64 -18.10 6.43
C ILE A 444 -2.61 -18.57 7.46
N LEU A 445 -1.75 -19.54 7.12
CA LEU A 445 -0.72 -20.02 8.02
C LEU A 445 0.32 -18.94 8.38
N ARG A 446 0.63 -18.04 7.44
CA ARG A 446 1.57 -16.93 7.67
C ARG A 446 0.95 -15.79 8.46
N ALA A 447 -0.36 -15.56 8.29
CA ALA A 447 -1.05 -14.40 8.84
C ALA A 447 -1.76 -14.66 10.19
N PHE A 448 -2.14 -15.91 10.47
CA PHE A 448 -2.90 -16.29 11.67
C PHE A 448 -2.12 -17.30 12.51
N ARG A 449 -2.24 -17.16 13.83
CA ARG A 449 -1.69 -18.15 14.76
C ARG A 449 -2.54 -19.41 14.75
N ILE A 450 -1.94 -20.56 14.46
CA ILE A 450 -2.58 -21.87 14.60
C ILE A 450 -2.17 -22.47 15.95
N THR A 451 -3.09 -23.10 16.70
CA THR A 451 -2.76 -23.65 18.03
C THR A 451 -2.64 -25.17 18.07
N ASP A 452 -3.56 -25.89 17.41
CA ASP A 452 -3.67 -27.35 17.54
C ASP A 452 -3.09 -28.08 16.33
N GLY A 453 -3.23 -27.47 15.15
CA GLY A 453 -2.45 -27.83 13.97
C GLY A 453 -3.21 -27.88 12.65
N ILE A 454 -2.51 -28.42 11.66
CA ILE A 454 -3.00 -28.55 10.29
C ILE A 454 -3.34 -30.01 10.04
N TRP A 455 -4.58 -30.28 9.66
CA TRP A 455 -5.08 -31.62 9.42
C TRP A 455 -5.51 -31.76 7.96
N ASP A 456 -5.34 -32.93 7.36
CA ASP A 456 -5.72 -33.19 5.97
C ASP A 456 -6.18 -34.63 5.74
N ASN A 457 -6.45 -35.00 4.49
CA ASN A 457 -6.90 -36.33 4.11
C ASN A 457 -5.78 -37.36 3.86
N GLY A 458 -4.54 -37.05 4.20
CA GLY A 458 -3.41 -37.96 3.98
C GLY A 458 -2.95 -38.13 2.53
N HIS A 459 -3.61 -37.51 1.53
CA HIS A 459 -3.11 -37.53 0.15
C HIS A 459 -1.86 -36.66 0.02
N ARG A 460 -0.81 -37.19 -0.60
CA ARG A 460 0.51 -36.54 -0.75
C ARG A 460 0.94 -36.51 -2.23
N PRO A 461 0.27 -35.73 -3.11
CA PRO A 461 0.62 -35.69 -4.52
C PRO A 461 1.99 -35.04 -4.74
N ASN A 462 2.75 -35.54 -5.72
CA ASN A 462 4.04 -34.94 -6.09
C ASN A 462 3.84 -33.79 -7.08
N GLU A 463 3.05 -32.79 -6.68
CA GLU A 463 2.75 -31.61 -7.50
C GLU A 463 3.44 -30.37 -6.94
N PRO A 464 3.97 -29.46 -7.79
CA PRO A 464 4.72 -28.29 -7.35
C PRO A 464 4.00 -27.45 -6.29
N ARG A 465 2.68 -27.29 -6.42
CA ARG A 465 1.86 -26.50 -5.49
C ARG A 465 1.66 -27.16 -4.15
N TYR A 466 1.47 -28.47 -4.14
CA TYR A 466 1.36 -29.21 -2.89
C TYR A 466 2.68 -29.17 -2.13
N LEU A 467 3.80 -29.30 -2.85
CA LEU A 467 5.14 -29.14 -2.29
C LEU A 467 5.38 -27.73 -1.74
N GLU A 468 4.88 -26.70 -2.41
CA GLU A 468 4.95 -25.31 -1.91
C GLU A 468 4.15 -25.15 -0.61
N PHE A 469 2.90 -25.63 -0.56
CA PHE A 469 2.10 -25.65 0.66
C PHE A 469 2.82 -26.38 1.80
N LEU A 470 3.35 -27.58 1.54
CA LEU A 470 4.11 -28.33 2.54
C LEU A 470 5.36 -27.59 3.00
N LYS A 471 6.07 -26.91 2.08
CA LYS A 471 7.23 -26.10 2.43
C LYS A 471 6.84 -24.94 3.35
N THR A 472 5.74 -24.24 3.06
CA THR A 472 5.21 -23.18 3.92
C THR A 472 4.80 -23.71 5.29
N ALA A 473 4.07 -24.81 5.34
CA ALA A 473 3.64 -25.44 6.60
C ALA A 473 4.86 -25.84 7.46
N ARG A 474 5.85 -26.52 6.86
CA ARG A 474 7.07 -26.96 7.55
C ARG A 474 7.95 -25.80 8.00
N ALA A 475 8.07 -24.74 7.19
CA ALA A 475 8.80 -23.53 7.57
C ALA A 475 8.19 -22.86 8.82
N LEU A 476 6.89 -23.05 9.05
CA LEU A 476 6.17 -22.58 10.23
C LEU A 476 6.09 -23.63 11.35
N GLY A 477 6.82 -24.75 11.24
CA GLY A 477 6.86 -25.82 12.24
C GLY A 477 5.70 -26.80 12.20
N TRP A 478 4.83 -26.75 11.18
CA TRP A 478 3.69 -27.65 11.05
C TRP A 478 3.97 -28.84 10.14
N GLN A 479 3.53 -30.02 10.56
CA GLN A 479 3.39 -31.19 9.71
C GLN A 479 1.90 -31.56 9.60
N PRO A 480 1.30 -31.57 8.39
CA PRO A 480 -0.10 -31.95 8.23
C PRO A 480 -0.37 -33.37 8.73
N ARG A 481 -1.27 -33.48 9.72
CA ARG A 481 -1.75 -34.76 10.24
C ARG A 481 -2.87 -35.29 9.35
N ALA A 482 -2.70 -36.51 8.84
CA ALA A 482 -3.77 -37.20 8.15
C ALA A 482 -4.88 -37.59 9.13
N LEU A 483 -6.12 -37.26 8.79
CA LEU A 483 -7.32 -37.72 9.48
C LEU A 483 -7.88 -38.96 8.79
N CYS A 484 -8.54 -39.81 9.57
CA CYS A 484 -9.34 -40.90 9.03
C CYS A 484 -10.72 -41.05 9.67
N SER A 485 -11.56 -41.85 9.02
CA SER A 485 -12.94 -42.12 9.38
C SER A 485 -13.08 -42.62 10.82
N GLY A 486 -14.02 -42.05 11.55
CA GLY A 486 -14.30 -42.35 12.96
C GLY A 486 -13.45 -41.55 13.94
N GLU A 487 -12.46 -40.77 13.49
CA GLU A 487 -11.81 -39.80 14.37
C GLU A 487 -12.80 -38.69 14.75
N THR A 488 -12.80 -38.33 16.03
CA THR A 488 -13.66 -37.27 16.57
C THR A 488 -12.88 -36.30 17.42
N TRP A 489 -13.32 -35.04 17.45
CA TRP A 489 -12.89 -34.07 18.46
C TRP A 489 -14.07 -33.26 18.97
N SER A 490 -13.93 -32.70 20.16
CA SER A 490 -14.92 -31.82 20.76
C SER A 490 -14.51 -30.36 20.63
N MET A 491 -15.49 -29.49 20.39
CA MET A 491 -15.39 -28.03 20.46
C MET A 491 -16.45 -27.56 21.46
N GLY A 492 -16.10 -27.49 22.75
CA GLY A 492 -17.07 -27.30 23.82
C GLY A 492 -18.18 -28.37 23.80
N SER A 493 -19.44 -27.97 23.64
CA SER A 493 -20.59 -28.89 23.55
C SER A 493 -20.80 -29.52 22.17
N VAL A 494 -20.02 -29.13 21.15
CA VAL A 494 -20.13 -29.63 19.78
C VAL A 494 -19.16 -30.78 19.57
N ARG A 495 -19.63 -31.89 19.01
CA ARG A 495 -18.79 -33.00 18.55
C ARG A 495 -18.61 -32.91 17.04
N VAL A 496 -17.36 -33.00 16.58
CA VAL A 496 -17.03 -33.10 15.16
C VAL A 496 -16.50 -34.50 14.88
N GLU A 497 -17.00 -35.13 13.82
CA GLU A 497 -16.66 -36.49 13.41
C GLU A 497 -16.17 -36.48 11.96
N VAL A 498 -15.05 -37.16 11.73
CA VAL A 498 -14.50 -37.38 10.39
C VAL A 498 -15.16 -38.61 9.80
N LEU A 499 -15.83 -38.46 8.66
CA LEU A 499 -16.51 -39.58 7.98
C LEU A 499 -15.65 -40.26 6.90
N HIS A 500 -14.65 -39.56 6.38
CA HIS A 500 -13.78 -40.02 5.28
C HIS A 500 -12.48 -39.20 5.32
N PRO A 501 -11.29 -39.74 4.94
CA PRO A 501 -11.01 -41.04 4.30
C PRO A 501 -10.95 -42.25 5.24
N PRO A 502 -11.06 -43.50 4.75
CA PRO A 502 -10.84 -44.68 5.58
C PRO A 502 -9.40 -44.71 6.12
N CYS A 503 -9.19 -45.29 7.32
CA CYS A 503 -7.87 -45.33 7.97
C CYS A 503 -6.85 -46.19 7.21
N SER A 504 -7.30 -47.05 6.28
CA SER A 504 -6.45 -47.74 5.31
C SER A 504 -5.81 -46.81 4.26
N GLY A 505 -6.16 -45.53 4.26
CA GLY A 505 -5.73 -44.54 3.29
C GLY A 505 -6.61 -44.50 2.03
N LEU A 506 -6.37 -43.49 1.19
CA LEU A 506 -7.03 -43.34 -0.10
C LEU A 506 -6.47 -44.37 -1.09
N SER A 507 -7.30 -45.33 -1.50
CA SER A 507 -7.01 -46.18 -2.66
C SER A 507 -7.08 -45.34 -3.93
N LEU A 508 -5.95 -44.79 -4.35
CA LEU A 508 -5.84 -44.11 -5.64
C LEU A 508 -5.92 -45.18 -6.72
N LYS A 509 -7.07 -45.30 -7.39
CA LYS A 509 -7.11 -45.99 -8.69
C LYS A 509 -6.13 -45.27 -9.59
N SER A 510 -5.03 -45.94 -9.95
CA SER A 510 -4.14 -45.46 -11.01
C SER A 510 -4.99 -45.18 -12.25
N LYS A 511 -5.07 -43.91 -12.64
CA LYS A 511 -5.58 -43.54 -13.96
C LYS A 511 -4.45 -43.61 -14.96
#